data_AF-A0A3Q4HMY4-F1
#
_entry.id   AF-A0A3Q4HMY4-F1
#
_cell.length_a   1.000
_cell.length_b   1.000
_cell.length_c   1.000
_cell.angle_alpha   90.00
_cell.angle_beta   90.00
_cell.angle_gamma   90.00
#
_symmetry.space_group_name_H-M   'P 1'
#
loop_
_entity.id
_entity.type
_entity.pdbx_description
1 polymer ?
#
loop_
_entity_poly.entity_id
_entity_poly.type
_entity_poly.pdbx_seq_one_letter_code
_entity_poly.pdbx_strand_id
1 'polypeptide(L)'
;MALTDADVQKQIKHMMAFIEQEANEKVEEIDAKAEEEFNIEKGRLVQTQRLKIMEYYEKKEKQIEQHKKITESTFWDLLTWMIEHASRLQLDISFYLNSCGGIEMYNENGKIKVSNTLESRLELIAQQMMPEVRMNLFGANPNRKFLD
;
A
#
# COMPACT_ATOMS: atom_id res chain seq x y z
N MET A 1 -1.12 -43.34 80.88
CA MET A 1 -0.50 -44.23 79.87
C MET A 1 0.29 -43.35 78.93
N ALA A 2 1.59 -43.57 78.81
CA ALA A 2 2.41 -42.87 77.82
C ALA A 2 2.03 -43.39 76.43
N LEU A 3 1.86 -42.49 75.45
CA LEU A 3 1.65 -42.87 74.06
C LEU A 3 2.80 -43.76 73.60
N THR A 4 2.47 -44.83 72.87
CA THR A 4 3.49 -45.74 72.35
C THR A 4 4.17 -45.09 71.15
N ASP A 5 5.46 -45.37 70.94
CA ASP A 5 6.25 -44.83 69.84
C ASP A 5 5.62 -45.12 68.45
N ALA A 6 4.89 -46.24 68.34
CA ALA A 6 4.12 -46.61 67.15
C ALA A 6 2.93 -45.66 66.86
N ASP A 7 2.29 -45.09 67.89
CA ASP A 7 1.20 -44.14 67.73
C ASP A 7 1.73 -42.76 67.27
N VAL A 8 2.90 -42.38 67.77
CA VAL A 8 3.62 -41.16 67.34
C VAL A 8 4.01 -41.29 65.87
N GLN A 9 4.56 -42.44 65.45
CA GLN A 9 4.89 -42.70 64.05
C GLN A 9 3.67 -42.65 63.12
N LYS A 10 2.50 -43.14 63.57
CA LYS A 10 1.25 -43.03 62.82
C LYS A 10 0.79 -41.58 62.66
N GLN A 11 0.88 -40.76 63.72
CA GLN A 11 0.55 -39.33 63.64
C GLN A 11 1.48 -38.57 62.70
N ILE A 12 2.78 -38.85 62.72
CA ILE A 12 3.76 -38.24 61.80
C ILE A 12 3.41 -38.60 60.36
N LYS A 13 3.13 -39.88 60.06
CA LYS A 13 2.71 -40.30 58.72
C LYS A 13 1.43 -39.62 58.26
N HIS A 14 0.45 -39.48 59.15
CA HIS A 14 -0.79 -38.77 58.85
C HIS A 14 -0.55 -37.28 58.56
N MET A 15 0.30 -36.62 59.35
CA MET A 15 0.69 -35.22 59.09
C MET A 15 1.43 -35.08 57.74
N MET A 16 2.34 -35.99 57.42
CA MET A 16 3.06 -35.97 56.14
C MET A 16 2.08 -36.12 54.95
N ALA A 17 1.12 -37.04 55.05
CA ALA A 17 0.11 -37.23 54.01
C ALA A 17 -0.79 -35.99 53.83
N PHE A 18 -1.14 -35.29 54.92
CA PHE A 18 -1.90 -34.05 54.85
C PHE A 18 -1.12 -32.94 54.14
N ILE A 19 0.16 -32.76 54.47
CA ILE A 19 1.02 -31.76 53.82
C ILE A 19 1.19 -32.07 52.33
N GLU A 20 1.36 -33.34 51.98
CA GLU A 20 1.48 -33.78 50.58
C GLU A 20 0.18 -33.55 49.81
N GLN A 21 -0.98 -33.81 50.41
CA GLN A 21 -2.27 -33.51 49.82
C GLN A 21 -2.48 -32.01 49.62
N GLU A 22 -2.20 -31.19 50.64
CA GLU A 22 -2.33 -29.73 50.57
C GLU A 22 -1.40 -29.14 49.50
N ALA A 23 -0.18 -29.67 49.37
CA ALA A 23 0.74 -29.26 48.31
C ALA A 23 0.20 -29.60 46.92
N ASN A 24 -0.34 -30.81 46.72
CA ASN A 24 -0.91 -31.23 45.44
C ASN A 24 -2.16 -30.41 45.07
N GLU A 25 -3.08 -30.19 46.02
CA GLU A 25 -4.26 -29.34 45.79
C GLU A 25 -3.85 -27.91 45.42
N LYS A 26 -2.77 -27.38 46.01
CA LYS A 26 -2.27 -26.04 45.67
C LYS A 26 -1.67 -25.98 44.28
N VAL A 27 -0.99 -27.02 43.83
CA VAL A 27 -0.47 -27.11 42.46
C VAL A 27 -1.63 -27.10 41.46
N GLU A 28 -2.64 -27.94 41.67
CA GLU A 28 -3.82 -27.98 40.79
C GLU A 28 -4.57 -26.64 40.75
N GLU A 29 -4.70 -25.94 41.88
CA GLU A 29 -5.34 -24.62 41.92
C GLU A 29 -4.54 -23.58 41.13
N ILE A 30 -3.21 -23.60 41.20
CA ILE A 30 -2.34 -22.69 40.46
C ILE A 30 -2.43 -22.96 38.97
N ASP A 31 -2.38 -24.22 38.55
CA ASP A 31 -2.45 -24.60 37.14
C ASP A 31 -3.80 -24.22 36.53
N ALA A 32 -4.91 -24.47 37.24
CA ALA A 32 -6.24 -24.08 36.79
C ALA A 32 -6.37 -22.56 36.61
N LYS A 33 -5.85 -21.76 37.55
CA LYS A 33 -5.86 -20.30 37.45
C LYS A 33 -4.96 -19.79 36.33
N ALA A 34 -3.79 -20.38 36.14
CA ALA A 34 -2.89 -20.00 35.08
C ALA A 34 -3.52 -20.22 33.69
N GLU A 35 -4.23 -21.34 33.50
CA GLU A 35 -4.94 -21.63 32.26
C GLU A 35 -6.14 -20.69 32.03
N GLU A 36 -6.90 -20.37 33.08
CA GLU A 36 -8.00 -19.39 32.99
C GLU A 36 -7.48 -18.00 32.61
N GLU A 37 -6.45 -17.50 33.29
CA GLU A 37 -5.84 -16.19 32.99
C GLU A 37 -5.25 -16.14 31.58
N PHE A 38 -4.58 -17.21 31.14
CA PHE A 38 -4.05 -17.32 29.78
C PHE A 38 -5.15 -17.20 28.73
N ASN A 39 -6.27 -17.90 28.92
CA ASN A 39 -7.37 -17.87 27.98
C ASN A 39 -8.06 -16.50 27.92
N ILE A 40 -8.22 -15.83 29.07
CA ILE A 40 -8.77 -14.47 29.15
C ILE A 40 -7.87 -13.49 28.41
N GLU A 41 -6.56 -13.50 28.69
CA GLU A 41 -5.62 -12.53 28.11
C GLU A 41 -5.43 -12.75 26.61
N LYS A 42 -5.37 -14.02 26.17
CA LYS A 42 -5.37 -14.38 24.74
C LYS A 42 -6.62 -13.85 24.05
N GLY A 43 -7.80 -14.02 24.66
CA GLY A 43 -9.05 -13.48 24.15
C GLY A 43 -9.01 -11.96 24.02
N ARG A 44 -8.53 -11.26 25.06
CA ARG A 44 -8.40 -9.80 25.09
C ARG A 44 -7.49 -9.27 23.99
N LEU A 45 -6.33 -9.89 23.80
CA LEU A 45 -5.36 -9.55 22.74
C LEU A 45 -5.98 -9.70 21.35
N VAL A 46 -6.65 -10.83 21.10
CA VAL A 46 -7.29 -11.09 19.81
C VAL A 46 -8.40 -10.06 19.54
N GLN A 47 -9.27 -9.79 20.50
CA GLN A 47 -10.35 -8.81 20.31
C GLN A 47 -9.81 -7.40 20.07
N THR A 48 -8.80 -6.98 20.85
CA THR A 48 -8.15 -5.68 20.69
C THR A 48 -7.54 -5.54 19.29
N GLN A 49 -6.84 -6.56 18.81
CA GLN A 49 -6.22 -6.51 17.49
C GLN A 49 -7.25 -6.56 16.36
N ARG A 50 -8.34 -7.33 16.52
CA ARG A 50 -9.45 -7.34 15.56
C ARG A 50 -10.10 -5.97 15.41
N LEU A 51 -10.31 -5.24 16.51
CA LEU A 51 -10.85 -3.89 16.48
C LEU A 51 -9.92 -2.92 15.72
N LYS A 52 -8.60 -2.99 15.99
CA LYS A 52 -7.60 -2.18 15.25
C LYS A 52 -7.62 -2.46 13.75
N ILE A 53 -7.72 -3.73 13.37
CA ILE A 53 -7.81 -4.14 11.96
C ILE A 53 -9.08 -3.58 11.33
N MET A 54 -10.22 -3.71 12.01
CA MET A 54 -11.51 -3.20 11.53
C MET A 54 -11.47 -1.68 11.31
N GLU A 55 -10.96 -0.93 12.28
CA GLU A 55 -10.82 0.52 12.18
C GLU A 55 -9.88 0.95 11.04
N TYR A 56 -8.78 0.21 10.84
CA TYR A 56 -7.85 0.45 9.74
C TYR A 56 -8.53 0.28 8.36
N TYR A 57 -9.30 -0.80 8.18
CA TYR A 57 -9.99 -1.06 6.93
C TYR A 57 -11.15 -0.09 6.69
N GLU A 58 -11.88 0.32 7.72
CA GLU A 58 -12.94 1.34 7.60
C GLU A 58 -12.38 2.69 7.13
N LYS A 59 -11.23 3.12 7.67
CA LYS A 59 -10.54 4.33 7.21
C LYS A 59 -10.08 4.20 5.76
N LYS A 60 -9.54 3.04 5.38
CA LYS A 60 -9.07 2.78 4.01
C LYS A 60 -10.22 2.80 3.00
N GLU A 61 -11.37 2.23 3.35
CA GLU A 61 -12.57 2.24 2.53
C GLU A 61 -13.09 3.67 2.28
N LYS A 62 -13.21 4.48 3.34
CA LYS A 62 -13.62 5.89 3.21
C LYS A 62 -12.68 6.70 2.32
N GLN A 63 -11.36 6.46 2.42
CA GLN A 63 -10.39 7.13 1.55
C GLN A 63 -10.55 6.73 0.08
N ILE A 64 -10.75 5.43 -0.20
CA ILE A 64 -10.96 4.94 -1.56
C ILE A 64 -12.23 5.54 -2.16
N GLU A 65 -13.32 5.60 -1.40
CA GLU A 65 -14.59 6.17 -1.85
C GLU A 65 -14.46 7.67 -2.17
N GLN A 66 -13.77 8.43 -1.32
CA GLN A 66 -13.47 9.84 -1.59
C GLN A 66 -12.62 10.01 -2.85
N HIS A 67 -11.56 9.19 -2.99
CA HIS A 67 -10.67 9.25 -4.14
C HIS A 67 -11.40 8.90 -5.44
N LYS A 68 -12.32 7.93 -5.40
CA LYS A 68 -13.18 7.56 -6.53
C LYS A 68 -14.07 8.72 -6.96
N LYS A 69 -14.74 9.40 -6.02
CA LYS A 69 -15.56 10.58 -6.31
C LYS A 69 -14.76 11.73 -6.91
N ILE A 70 -13.56 11.99 -6.39
CA ILE A 70 -12.66 13.01 -6.94
C ILE A 70 -12.27 12.63 -8.36
N THR A 71 -11.87 11.37 -8.58
CA THR A 71 -11.47 10.88 -9.92
C THR A 71 -12.63 10.99 -10.91
N GLU A 72 -13.83 10.58 -10.52
CA GLU A 72 -15.05 10.72 -11.33
C GLU A 72 -15.36 12.19 -11.63
N SER A 73 -15.28 13.08 -10.63
CA SER A 73 -15.47 14.53 -10.83
C SER A 73 -14.45 15.08 -11.82
N THR A 74 -13.16 14.80 -11.62
CA THR A 74 -12.09 15.28 -12.52
C THR A 74 -12.26 14.74 -13.94
N PHE A 75 -12.76 13.51 -14.09
CA PHE A 75 -13.04 12.93 -15.40
C PHE A 75 -14.19 13.67 -16.11
N TRP A 76 -15.28 13.95 -15.41
CA TRP A 76 -16.41 14.72 -15.95
C TRP A 76 -16.03 16.16 -16.28
N ASP A 77 -15.21 16.81 -15.46
CA ASP A 77 -14.70 18.16 -15.71
C ASP A 77 -13.84 18.20 -16.97
N LEU A 78 -12.94 17.21 -17.13
CA LEU A 78 -12.12 17.06 -18.33
C LEU A 78 -12.98 16.76 -19.57
N LEU A 79 -13.97 15.87 -19.46
CA LEU A 79 -14.83 15.51 -20.58
C LEU A 79 -15.70 16.70 -21.03
N THR A 80 -16.27 17.45 -20.09
CA THR A 80 -17.03 18.67 -20.36
C THR A 80 -16.16 19.69 -21.08
N TRP A 81 -14.95 19.94 -20.56
CA TRP A 81 -13.99 20.84 -21.19
C TRP A 81 -13.66 20.40 -22.62
N MET A 82 -13.41 19.10 -22.84
CA MET A 82 -13.11 18.58 -24.18
C MET A 82 -14.28 18.77 -25.15
N ILE A 83 -15.53 18.58 -24.73
CA ILE A 83 -16.72 18.75 -25.60
C ILE A 83 -16.93 20.24 -25.94
N GLU A 84 -16.81 21.13 -24.96
CA GLU A 84 -16.93 22.57 -25.18
C GLU A 84 -15.86 23.09 -26.15
N HIS A 85 -14.63 22.59 -26.05
CA HIS A 85 -13.51 23.04 -26.90
C HIS A 85 -13.45 22.30 -28.26
N ALA A 86 -13.96 21.07 -28.37
CA ALA A 86 -14.06 20.35 -29.64
C ALA A 86 -15.10 20.97 -30.60
N SER A 87 -16.10 21.67 -30.06
CA SER A 87 -17.18 22.29 -30.85
C SER A 87 -16.75 23.57 -31.59
N ARG A 88 -15.49 24.04 -31.41
CA ARG A 88 -15.00 25.33 -31.93
C ARG A 88 -13.72 25.19 -32.77
N LEU A 89 -13.61 24.13 -33.57
CA LEU A 89 -12.56 23.99 -34.57
C LEU A 89 -12.89 24.81 -35.83
N GLN A 90 -12.32 26.02 -35.95
CA GLN A 90 -12.17 26.67 -37.25
C GLN A 90 -11.03 26.00 -38.01
N LEU A 91 -11.37 25.19 -39.01
CA LEU A 91 -10.43 24.61 -39.97
C LEU A 91 -9.97 25.72 -40.92
N ASP A 92 -8.87 26.38 -40.59
CA ASP A 92 -8.15 27.24 -41.54
C ASP A 92 -7.38 26.34 -42.52
N ILE A 93 -8.02 25.93 -43.62
CA ILE A 93 -7.36 25.27 -44.74
C ILE A 93 -6.71 26.35 -45.61
N SER A 94 -5.72 27.05 -45.05
CA SER A 94 -4.85 27.93 -45.82
C SER A 94 -3.50 27.23 -46.04
N PHE A 95 -3.49 26.40 -47.10
CA PHE A 95 -2.37 26.16 -48.01
C PHE A 95 -0.97 25.89 -47.37
N TYR A 96 -0.69 24.63 -47.03
CA TYR A 96 0.69 24.16 -46.81
C TYR A 96 1.03 23.04 -47.79
N LEU A 97 1.43 23.41 -49.00
CA LEU A 97 1.88 22.48 -50.04
C LEU A 97 3.25 21.82 -49.73
N ASN A 98 3.88 22.15 -48.58
CA ASN A 98 5.25 21.77 -48.23
C ASN A 98 5.40 21.00 -46.90
N SER A 99 4.29 20.59 -46.26
CA SER A 99 4.35 19.72 -45.07
C SER A 99 3.99 18.28 -45.45
N CYS A 100 4.74 17.29 -44.97
CA CYS A 100 4.47 15.87 -45.16
C CYS A 100 3.18 15.39 -44.46
N GLY A 101 2.49 16.27 -43.72
CA GLY A 101 1.16 16.07 -43.15
C GLY A 101 1.11 16.30 -41.64
N GLY A 102 -0.10 16.19 -41.07
CA GLY A 102 -0.38 16.31 -39.65
C GLY A 102 -1.29 17.49 -39.31
N ILE A 103 -1.45 17.75 -38.00
CA ILE A 103 -2.42 18.73 -37.49
C ILE A 103 -1.68 19.74 -36.62
N GLU A 104 -1.92 21.03 -36.86
CA GLU A 104 -1.57 22.08 -35.92
C GLU A 104 -2.84 22.65 -35.31
N MET A 105 -2.92 22.63 -33.98
CA MET A 105 -4.03 23.19 -33.21
C MET A 105 -3.59 24.47 -32.52
N TYR A 106 -4.47 25.46 -32.53
CA TYR A 106 -4.28 26.70 -31.80
C TYR A 106 -5.40 26.86 -30.79
N ASN A 107 -5.09 27.41 -29.62
CA ASN A 107 -6.11 27.92 -28.71
C ASN A 107 -6.79 29.15 -29.33
N GLU A 108 -8.00 29.50 -28.90
CA GLU A 108 -8.82 30.63 -29.38
C GLU A 108 -8.05 31.96 -29.40
N ASN A 109 -7.14 32.15 -28.44
CA ASN A 109 -6.32 33.36 -28.31
C ASN A 109 -5.05 33.35 -29.18
N GLY A 110 -4.79 32.28 -29.94
CA GLY A 110 -3.58 32.08 -30.75
C GLY A 110 -2.26 31.93 -29.95
N LYS A 111 -2.31 32.02 -28.61
CA LYS A 111 -1.13 32.03 -27.74
C LYS A 111 -0.50 30.66 -27.52
N ILE A 112 -1.31 29.60 -27.56
CA ILE A 112 -0.86 28.22 -27.32
C ILE A 112 -1.05 27.46 -28.62
N LYS A 113 0.05 26.91 -29.13
CA LYS A 113 0.11 26.12 -30.36
C LYS A 113 0.52 24.69 -30.01
N VAL A 114 -0.23 23.72 -30.51
CA VAL A 114 0.08 22.29 -30.43
C VAL A 114 0.29 21.78 -31.84
N SER A 115 1.55 21.58 -32.22
CA SER A 115 1.93 20.99 -33.51
C SER A 115 2.06 19.48 -33.38
N ASN A 116 1.17 18.74 -34.04
CA ASN A 116 1.27 17.31 -34.26
C ASN A 116 1.54 17.02 -35.73
N THR A 117 2.50 17.74 -36.31
CA THR A 117 3.02 17.48 -37.64
C THR A 117 3.99 16.31 -37.61
N LEU A 118 4.13 15.61 -38.75
CA LEU A 118 5.04 14.48 -38.85
C LEU A 118 6.50 14.92 -38.57
N GLU A 119 6.85 16.12 -39.04
CA GLU A 119 8.15 16.75 -38.83
C GLU A 119 8.44 17.00 -37.35
N SER A 120 7.50 17.59 -36.60
CA SER A 120 7.70 17.85 -35.16
C SER A 120 7.86 16.55 -34.36
N ARG A 121 7.09 15.50 -34.69
CA ARG A 121 7.26 14.19 -34.04
C ARG A 121 8.60 13.56 -34.36
N LEU A 122 9.02 13.63 -35.63
CA LEU A 122 10.30 13.08 -36.07
C LEU A 122 11.46 13.80 -35.40
N GLU A 123 11.40 15.13 -35.29
CA GLU A 123 12.43 15.93 -34.61
C GLU A 123 12.53 15.60 -33.13
N LEU A 124 11.40 15.49 -32.42
CA LEU A 124 11.38 15.13 -31.00
C LEU A 124 11.99 13.74 -30.76
N ILE A 125 11.61 12.74 -31.56
CA ILE A 125 12.16 11.39 -31.47
C ILE A 125 13.64 11.40 -31.84
N ALA A 126 14.02 12.10 -32.91
CA ALA A 126 15.41 12.20 -33.33
C ALA A 126 16.27 12.75 -32.20
N GLN A 127 15.88 13.85 -31.55
CA GLN A 127 16.60 14.44 -30.42
C GLN A 127 16.76 13.47 -29.24
N GLN A 128 15.71 12.73 -28.89
CA GLN A 128 15.77 11.73 -27.81
C GLN A 128 16.67 10.53 -28.17
N MET A 129 16.63 10.10 -29.43
CA MET A 129 17.39 8.93 -29.91
C MET A 129 18.82 9.28 -30.36
N MET A 130 19.18 10.57 -30.46
CA MET A 130 20.52 11.04 -30.87
C MET A 130 21.68 10.36 -30.11
N PRO A 131 21.62 10.13 -28.78
CA PRO A 131 22.69 9.46 -28.05
C PRO A 131 22.94 8.03 -28.55
N GLU A 132 21.87 7.28 -28.81
CA GLU A 132 21.95 5.90 -29.33
C GLU A 132 22.42 5.88 -30.79
N VAL A 133 21.89 6.77 -31.62
CA VAL A 133 22.31 6.92 -33.02
C VAL A 133 23.80 7.25 -33.10
N ARG A 134 24.30 8.17 -32.26
CA ARG A 134 25.72 8.50 -32.19
C ARG A 134 26.57 7.30 -31.79
N MET A 135 26.13 6.54 -30.79
CA MET A 135 26.85 5.34 -30.33
C MET A 135 26.92 4.26 -31.41
N ASN A 136 25.83 4.05 -32.16
CA ASN A 136 25.79 3.07 -33.25
C ASN A 136 26.66 3.49 -34.45
N LEU A 137 26.70 4.78 -34.79
CA LEU A 137 27.46 5.28 -35.93
C LEU A 137 28.95 5.46 -35.64
N PHE A 138 29.30 5.93 -34.45
CA PHE A 138 30.67 6.36 -34.10
C PHE A 138 31.30 5.56 -32.95
N GLY A 139 30.57 4.58 -32.39
CA GLY A 139 31.02 3.78 -31.25
C GLY A 139 30.85 4.48 -29.90
N ALA A 140 31.08 3.72 -28.82
CA ALA A 140 31.04 4.25 -27.46
C ALA A 140 32.24 5.17 -27.19
N ASN A 141 32.02 6.24 -26.42
CA ASN A 141 33.09 7.16 -26.03
C ASN A 141 34.06 6.48 -25.02
N PRO A 142 35.34 6.27 -25.36
CA PRO A 142 36.30 5.58 -24.48
C PRO A 142 36.53 6.28 -23.13
N ASN A 143 36.26 7.59 -23.06
CA ASN A 143 36.49 8.40 -21.86
C ASN A 143 35.27 8.47 -20.93
N ARG A 144 34.10 7.93 -21.30
CA ARG A 144 32.90 7.92 -20.43
C ARG A 144 32.90 6.65 -19.58
N LYS A 145 33.20 6.80 -18.27
CA LYS A 145 33.34 5.68 -17.32
C LYS A 145 32.05 5.32 -16.55
N PHE A 146 31.10 6.24 -16.45
CA PHE A 146 29.86 6.09 -15.67
C PHE A 146 28.63 6.47 -16.52
N LEU A 147 27.50 5.79 -16.28
CA LEU A 147 26.25 5.91 -17.05
C LEU A 147 25.11 6.56 -16.25
N ASP A 148 25.42 6.94 -15.02
CA ASP A 148 24.59 7.45 -13.94
C ASP A 148 24.17 8.92 -14.17
#